data_AF-A0A2S1XMD3-F1
#
_entry.id   AF-A0A2S1XMD3-F1
#
_cell.length_a   1.000
_cell.length_b   1.000
_cell.length_c   1.000
_cell.angle_alpha   90.00
_cell.angle_beta   90.00
_cell.angle_gamma   90.00
#
_symmetry.space_group_name_H-M   'P 1'
#
loop_
_entity.id
_entity.type
_entity.pdbx_description
1 polymer ?
#
loop_
_entity_poly.entity_id
_entity_poly.type
_entity_poly.pdbx_seq_one_letter_code
_entity_poly.pdbx_strand_id
1 'polypeptide(L)' 'MQIISHPYELLIRWNPEGALAGAHVQWRHVTQDDSGTPIGETLSPPVPLARGIADGFPADALLTPDAIGTLTA' A
#
# COMPACT_ATOMS: atom_id res chain seq x y z
N MET A 1 -7.33 24.24 2.14
CA MET A 1 -7.43 22.97 1.38
C MET A 1 -6.29 22.06 1.81
N GLN A 2 -6.61 20.83 2.17
CA GLN A 2 -5.65 19.84 2.68
C GLN A 2 -5.83 18.49 1.98
N ILE A 3 -4.74 17.72 1.85
CA ILE A 3 -4.77 16.35 1.31
C ILE A 3 -4.35 15.41 2.43
N ILE A 4 -5.19 14.43 2.73
CA ILE A 4 -4.94 13.39 3.73
C ILE A 4 -4.76 12.05 3.03
N SER A 5 -3.70 11.33 3.38
CA SER A 5 -3.41 10.00 2.85
C SER A 5 -3.83 8.91 3.83
N HIS A 6 -4.58 7.94 3.34
CA HIS A 6 -5.02 6.77 4.10
C HIS A 6 -4.51 5.48 3.43
N PRO A 7 -4.03 4.49 4.19
CA PRO A 7 -3.84 3.14 3.68
C PRO A 7 -5.13 2.64 3.01
N TYR A 8 -5.03 2.08 1.82
CA TYR A 8 -6.19 1.64 1.05
C TYR A 8 -6.10 0.18 0.60
N GLU A 9 -5.05 -0.18 -0.12
CA GLU A 9 -4.89 -1.54 -0.66
C GLU A 9 -3.49 -2.10 -0.38
N LEU A 10 -3.44 -3.37 0.03
CA LEU A 10 -2.27 -4.23 -0.05
C LEU A 10 -2.64 -5.42 -0.92
N LEU A 11 -1.97 -5.57 -2.07
CA LEU A 11 -2.16 -6.71 -2.96
C LEU A 11 -0.91 -7.58 -2.94
N ILE A 12 -1.08 -8.87 -2.61
CA ILE A 12 -0.03 -9.89 -2.66
C ILE A 12 -0.42 -10.90 -3.74
N ARG A 13 0.54 -11.29 -4.59
CA ARG A 13 0.32 -12.22 -5.70
C ARG A 13 1.21 -13.44 -5.53
N TRP A 14 0.67 -14.58 -5.92
CA TRP A 14 1.39 -15.84 -6.01
C TRP A 14 1.46 -16.31 -7.46
N ASN A 15 2.51 -17.04 -7.79
CA ASN A 15 2.61 -17.76 -9.06
C ASN A 15 1.80 -19.07 -9.01
N PRO A 16 1.62 -19.78 -10.14
CA PRO A 16 0.89 -21.05 -10.17
C PRO A 16 1.49 -22.15 -9.27
N GLU A 17 2.77 -22.05 -8.93
CA GLU A 17 3.48 -22.97 -8.04
C GLU A 17 3.23 -22.67 -6.54
N GLY A 18 2.50 -21.59 -6.23
CA GLY A 18 2.20 -21.17 -4.86
C GLY A 18 3.31 -20.38 -4.17
N ALA A 19 4.33 -19.92 -4.91
CA ALA A 19 5.37 -19.02 -4.42
C ALA A 19 4.95 -17.55 -4.59
N LEU A 20 5.49 -16.66 -3.75
CA LEU A 20 5.26 -15.22 -3.87
C LEU A 20 5.82 -14.69 -5.20
N ALA A 21 5.03 -13.87 -5.90
CA ALA A 21 5.33 -13.37 -7.24
C ALA A 21 5.23 -11.83 -7.36
N GLY A 22 4.87 -11.14 -6.28
CA GLY A 22 4.81 -9.68 -6.26
C GLY A 22 3.89 -9.17 -5.15
N ALA A 23 4.17 -7.97 -4.65
CA ALA A 23 3.24 -7.26 -3.79
C ALA A 23 3.34 -5.75 -4.01
N HIS A 24 2.20 -5.06 -3.86
CA HIS A 24 2.13 -3.60 -3.93
C HIS A 24 1.17 -3.05 -2.88
N VAL A 25 1.36 -1.77 -2.55
CA VAL A 25 0.47 -0.97 -1.71
C VAL A 25 -0.05 0.24 -2.47
N GLN A 26 -1.24 0.71 -2.10
CA GLN A 26 -1.83 1.95 -2.61
C GLN A 26 -2.48 2.74 -1.48
N TRP A 27 -2.41 4.06 -1.58
CA TRP A 27 -3.08 4.99 -0.67
C TRP A 27 -4.26 5.66 -1.35
N ARG A 28 -5.27 5.97 -0.54
CA ARG A 28 -6.37 6.85 -0.91
C ARG A 28 -6.06 8.25 -0.41
N HIS A 29 -6.02 9.21 -1.33
CA HIS A 29 -5.83 10.62 -1.04
C HIS A 29 -7.19 11.32 -1.05
N VAL A 30 -7.58 11.86 0.10
CA VAL A 30 -8.82 12.62 0.26
C VAL A 30 -8.46 14.10 0.33
N THR A 31 -8.98 14.88 -0.61
CA THR A 31 -8.88 16.34 -0.61
C THR A 31 -10.05 16.90 0.19
N GLN A 32 -9.75 17.70 1.21
CA GLN A 32 -10.76 18.36 2.04
C GLN A 32 -10.69 19.88 1.89
N ASP A 33 -11.84 20.53 1.97
CA ASP A 33 -11.93 21.98 2.11
C ASP A 33 -11.51 22.46 3.52
N ASP A 34 -11.59 23.76 3.77
CA ASP A 34 -11.17 24.36 5.04
C ASP A 34 -12.09 23.98 6.23
N SER A 35 -13.27 23.42 5.96
CA SER A 35 -14.19 22.90 6.97
C SER A 35 -13.95 21.42 7.31
N GLY A 36 -13.05 20.76 6.58
CA GLY A 36 -12.81 19.31 6.68
C GLY A 36 -13.76 18.47 5.83
N THR A 37 -14.60 19.08 5.00
CA THR A 37 -15.53 18.35 4.13
C THR A 37 -14.75 17.75 2.94
N PRO A 38 -14.89 16.44 2.64
CA PRO A 38 -14.30 15.84 1.46
C PRO A 38 -14.87 16.44 0.17
N ILE A 39 -14.00 16.93 -0.70
CA ILE A 39 -14.37 17.56 -1.99
C ILE A 39 -13.77 16.84 -3.20
N GLY A 40 -12.91 15.84 -2.98
CA GLY A 40 -12.33 15.04 -4.04
C GLY A 40 -11.50 13.89 -3.50
N GLU A 41 -11.31 12.88 -4.34
CA GLU A 41 -10.55 11.68 -3.98
C GLU A 41 -9.74 11.18 -5.17
N THR A 42 -8.55 10.67 -4.88
CA THR A 42 -7.69 10.00 -5.87
C THR A 42 -7.00 8.80 -5.21
N LEU A 43 -6.59 7.84 -6.03
CA LEU A 43 -5.72 6.75 -5.60
C LEU A 43 -4.29 7.03 -6.02
N SER A 44 -3.34 6.71 -5.15
CA SER A 44 -1.93 6.69 -5.54
C SER A 44 -1.70 5.62 -6.61
N PRO A 45 -0.66 5.75 -7.44
CA PRO A 45 -0.15 4.61 -8.19
C PRO A 45 0.19 3.45 -7.23
N PRO A 46 0.11 2.19 -7.71
CA PRO A 46 0.64 1.06 -6.96
C PRO A 46 2.15 1.23 -6.74
N VAL A 47 2.57 1.12 -5.49
CA VAL A 47 3.98 1.17 -5.09
C VAL A 47 4.41 -0.23 -4.67
N PRO A 48 5.52 -0.78 -5.20
CA PRO A 48 6.03 -2.07 -4.77
C PRO A 48 6.19 -2.12 -3.25
N LEU A 49 5.77 -3.23 -2.65
CA LEU A 49 5.93 -3.43 -1.21
C LEU A 49 7.43 -3.58 -0.90
N ALA A 50 7.97 -2.67 -0.11
CA ALA A 50 9.32 -2.72 0.40
C ALA A 50 9.32 -2.41 1.90
N ARG A 51 10.35 -2.87 2.60
CA ARG A 51 10.51 -2.59 4.03
C ARG A 51 10.59 -1.07 4.27
N GLY A 52 9.72 -0.55 5.14
CA GLY A 52 9.63 0.89 5.45
C GLY A 52 8.79 1.73 4.48
N ILE A 53 8.24 1.17 3.39
CA ILE A 53 7.28 1.85 2.50
C ILE A 53 5.82 1.51 2.87
N ALA A 54 5.62 0.54 3.76
CA ALA A 54 4.32 0.03 4.15
C ALA A 54 3.71 0.74 5.37
N ASP A 55 4.07 1.99 5.64
CA ASP A 55 3.58 2.71 6.82
C ASP A 55 2.04 2.77 6.81
N GLY A 56 1.44 2.24 7.89
CA GLY A 56 -0.01 2.08 8.03
C GLY A 56 -0.58 0.77 7.46
N PHE A 57 0.23 -0.08 6.82
CA PHE A 57 -0.15 -1.43 6.39
C PHE A 57 0.47 -2.51 7.28
N PRO A 58 -0.24 -3.61 7.56
CA PRO A 58 0.24 -4.70 8.40
C PRO A 58 1.21 -5.65 7.64
N ALA A 59 2.15 -5.11 6.86
CA ALA A 59 3.02 -5.90 6.00
C ALA A 59 3.88 -6.91 6.79
N ASP A 60 4.49 -6.46 7.89
CA ASP A 60 5.31 -7.31 8.77
C ASP A 60 4.50 -8.35 9.56
N ALA A 61 3.17 -8.17 9.67
CA ALA A 61 2.28 -9.14 10.28
C ALA A 61 1.79 -10.22 9.29
N LEU A 62 1.81 -9.90 7.99
CA LEU A 62 1.34 -10.78 6.92
C LEU A 62 2.46 -11.53 6.22
N LEU A 63 3.66 -10.95 6.17
CA LEU A 63 4.82 -11.50 5.50
C LEU A 63 6.01 -11.53 6.46
N THR A 64 6.77 -12.63 6.43
CA THR A 64 8.05 -12.68 7.14
C THR A 64 9.06 -11.75 6.46
N PRO A 65 10.09 -11.26 7.18
CA PRO A 65 11.16 -10.45 6.57
C PRO A 65 11.81 -11.11 5.35
N ASP A 66 11.98 -12.44 5.36
CA ASP A 66 12.55 -13.21 4.25
C ASP A 66 11.63 -13.21 3.01
N ALA A 67 10.32 -13.28 3.24
CA ALA A 67 9.32 -13.20 2.18
C ALA A 67 9.30 -11.81 1.51
N ILE A 68 9.48 -10.73 2.29
CA ILE A 68 9.62 -9.37 1.76
C ILE A 68 10.89 -9.24 0.92
N GLY A 69 12.01 -9.80 1.37
CA GLY A 69 13.27 -9.81 0.60
C GLY A 69 13.14 -10.47 -0.78
N THR A 70 12.33 -11.52 -0.88
CA THR A 70 12.06 -12.24 -2.14
C THR A 70 11.25 -11.40 -3.14
N LEU A 71 10.45 -10.44 -2.67
CA LEU A 71 9.64 -9.56 -3.50
C LEU A 71 10.43 -8.38 -4.10
N THR A 72 11.61 -8.09 -3.55
CA THR A 72 12.46 -6.94 -3.92
C THR A 72 13.69 -7.33 -4.75
N ALA A 73 13.92 -8.62 -4.98
CA ALA A 73 15.11 -9.18 -5.63
C ALA A 73 14.90 -9.45 -7.13
#